data_AF-A0AAU7UAX8-F1
#
_entry.id   AF-A0AAU7UAX8-F1
#
_cell.length_a   1.000
_cell.length_b   1.000
_cell.length_c   1.000
_cell.angle_alpha   90.00
_cell.angle_beta   90.00
_cell.angle_gamma   90.00
#
_symmetry.space_group_name_H-M   'P 1'
#
loop_
_entity.id
_entity.type
_entity.pdbx_description
1 polymer ?
#
loop_
_entity_poly.entity_id
_entity_poly.type
_entity_poly.pdbx_seq_one_letter_code
_entity_poly.pdbx_strand_id
1 'polypeptide(L)'
;MNKLLGLIGLAAILASCGSSGVAPDGSASIRITNLKTEYKTGQGEYVACDNVKQLDGTYASQTAVATYFTLVGGIKDLTVQLKGSTTSAYDNNYVKTISASELAALNTNDYRLTFYADSSAPGESGFLPQGIVVKPIATKVKLVTVNQADRVGSFYTFVTVNTSTGRNVKADTSGIVIPRVGTYTTCNIQGDTTETL
;
A
#
# COMPACT_ATOMS: atom_id res chain seq x y z
N MET A 1 -36.93 42.77 31.78
CA MET A 1 -37.37 42.34 30.43
C MET A 1 -36.14 41.94 29.64
N ASN A 2 -36.22 40.78 29.00
CA ASN A 2 -35.21 40.07 28.23
C ASN A 2 -34.51 40.93 27.15
N LYS A 3 -33.25 40.59 26.85
CA LYS A 3 -32.85 40.09 25.51
C LYS A 3 -31.42 39.53 25.54
N LEU A 4 -31.34 38.18 25.60
CA LEU A 4 -30.26 37.38 25.02
C LEU A 4 -30.32 37.50 23.49
N LEU A 5 -29.16 37.56 22.82
CA LEU A 5 -28.79 36.79 21.61
C LEU A 5 -27.72 37.52 20.76
N GLY A 6 -26.75 36.74 20.28
CA GLY A 6 -25.88 37.05 19.15
C GLY A 6 -24.40 37.05 19.54
N LEU A 7 -23.49 36.29 18.94
CA LEU A 7 -23.55 35.58 17.68
C LEU A 7 -22.55 34.43 17.70
N ILE A 8 -22.94 33.38 16.99
CA ILE A 8 -22.36 32.05 16.83
C ILE A 8 -20.99 32.11 16.12
N GLY A 9 -20.02 31.40 16.71
CA GLY A 9 -19.32 30.30 16.04
C GLY A 9 -18.52 30.62 14.78
N LEU A 10 -17.24 30.94 14.99
CA LEU A 10 -16.19 30.86 13.97
C LEU A 10 -15.85 29.38 13.72
N ALA A 11 -16.68 28.66 12.97
CA ALA A 11 -16.31 27.36 12.43
C ALA A 11 -15.69 27.60 11.05
N ALA A 12 -14.36 27.65 11.02
CA ALA A 12 -13.59 27.48 9.80
C ALA A 12 -13.93 26.10 9.22
N ILE A 13 -14.84 26.07 8.26
CA ILE A 13 -15.06 24.90 7.43
C ILE A 13 -13.73 24.72 6.68
N LEU A 14 -13.01 23.67 7.06
CA LEU A 14 -11.83 23.22 6.33
C LEU A 14 -12.20 23.12 4.85
N ALA A 15 -11.44 23.80 4.02
CA ALA A 15 -11.46 23.63 2.58
C ALA A 15 -11.34 22.13 2.27
N SER A 16 -12.41 21.55 1.71
CA SER A 16 -12.36 20.25 1.07
C SER A 16 -11.52 20.40 -0.20
N CYS A 17 -10.21 20.24 -0.05
CA CYS A 17 -9.32 20.04 -1.19
C CYS A 17 -9.73 18.72 -1.87
N GLY A 18 -10.33 18.80 -3.06
CA GLY A 18 -10.62 17.61 -3.87
C GLY A 18 -11.82 17.64 -4.80
N SER A 19 -12.35 18.81 -5.20
CA SER A 19 -13.20 18.89 -6.40
C SER A 19 -12.33 18.85 -7.66
N SER A 20 -11.73 17.69 -7.94
CA SER A 20 -10.93 17.45 -9.15
C SER A 20 -11.58 16.30 -9.93
N GLY A 21 -12.52 16.65 -10.81
CA GLY A 21 -12.91 15.81 -11.94
C GLY A 21 -13.74 14.56 -11.62
N VAL A 22 -14.86 14.69 -10.91
CA VAL A 22 -15.94 13.70 -11.05
C VAL A 22 -16.39 13.75 -12.50
N ALA A 23 -16.11 12.69 -13.27
CA ALA A 23 -16.73 12.52 -14.57
C ALA A 23 -18.26 12.55 -14.36
N PRO A 24 -19.05 13.18 -15.25
CA PRO A 24 -20.51 13.32 -15.08
C PRO A 24 -21.25 11.98 -14.89
N ASP A 25 -20.63 10.88 -15.30
CA ASP A 25 -21.12 9.50 -15.15
C ASP A 25 -20.63 8.80 -13.86
N GLY A 26 -19.88 9.51 -13.01
CA GLY A 26 -19.27 9.00 -11.79
C GLY A 26 -18.13 8.01 -12.02
N SER A 27 -17.56 7.98 -13.23
CA SER A 27 -16.45 7.08 -13.54
C SER A 27 -15.17 7.46 -12.78
N ALA A 28 -14.33 6.45 -12.56
CA ALA A 28 -12.99 6.61 -12.01
C ALA A 28 -11.99 5.84 -12.88
N SER A 29 -10.72 6.20 -12.78
CA SER A 29 -9.61 5.44 -13.35
C SER A 29 -8.52 5.27 -12.32
N ILE A 30 -7.91 4.10 -12.27
CA ILE A 30 -6.80 3.80 -11.37
C ILE A 30 -5.66 3.11 -12.11
N ARG A 31 -4.43 3.52 -11.80
CA ARG A 31 -3.19 2.91 -12.29
C ARG A 31 -2.23 2.71 -11.14
N ILE A 32 -1.77 1.47 -10.91
CA ILE A 32 -0.65 1.20 -10.00
C ILE A 32 0.62 1.69 -10.67
N THR A 33 1.33 2.61 -10.03
CA THR A 33 2.55 3.23 -10.57
C THR A 33 3.81 2.61 -9.96
N ASN A 34 3.73 2.13 -8.71
CA ASN A 34 4.86 1.48 -8.07
C ASN A 34 4.43 0.55 -6.93
N LEU A 35 5.30 -0.41 -6.61
CA LEU A 35 5.21 -1.25 -5.42
C LEU A 35 6.60 -1.35 -4.80
N LYS A 36 6.71 -0.92 -3.54
CA LYS A 36 7.96 -0.91 -2.79
C LYS A 36 7.80 -1.68 -1.48
N THR A 37 8.92 -2.15 -0.97
CA THR A 37 9.00 -2.76 0.36
C THR A 37 10.09 -2.07 1.17
N GLU A 38 10.14 -2.38 2.46
CA GLU A 38 11.24 -1.98 3.34
C GLU A 38 12.61 -2.50 2.89
N TYR A 39 12.68 -3.51 2.01
CA TYR A 39 13.94 -4.17 1.65
C TYR A 39 14.27 -4.00 0.17
N LYS A 40 15.50 -3.56 -0.10
CA LYS A 40 16.01 -3.29 -1.45
C LYS A 40 17.35 -3.99 -1.66
N THR A 41 17.57 -4.57 -2.83
CA THR A 41 18.86 -5.19 -3.19
C THR A 41 19.89 -4.14 -3.62
N GLY A 42 21.17 -4.53 -3.71
CA GLY A 42 22.24 -3.66 -4.24
C GLY A 42 22.03 -3.24 -5.71
N GLN A 43 21.21 -3.99 -6.45
CA GLN A 43 20.79 -3.70 -7.81
C GLN A 43 19.58 -2.75 -7.88
N GLY A 44 19.00 -2.40 -6.72
CA GLY A 44 17.90 -1.46 -6.61
C GLY A 44 16.50 -2.08 -6.67
N GLU A 45 16.39 -3.41 -6.64
CA GLU A 45 15.12 -4.13 -6.71
C GLU A 45 14.49 -4.23 -5.32
N TYR A 46 13.18 -4.02 -5.23
CA TYR A 46 12.42 -4.23 -3.99
C TYR A 46 12.07 -5.71 -3.81
N VAL A 47 12.25 -6.22 -2.59
CA VAL A 47 12.05 -7.62 -2.24
C VAL A 47 11.27 -7.77 -0.94
N ALA A 48 10.58 -8.88 -0.77
CA ALA A 48 10.01 -9.29 0.51
C ALA A 48 10.67 -10.58 0.98
N CYS A 49 10.69 -10.76 2.30
CA CYS A 49 11.47 -11.80 2.93
C CYS A 49 10.66 -12.41 4.06
N ASP A 50 10.57 -13.73 4.13
CA ASP A 50 9.91 -14.40 5.26
C ASP A 50 10.73 -14.20 6.54
N ASN A 51 12.07 -14.20 6.42
CA ASN A 51 12.98 -13.97 7.52
C ASN A 51 14.02 -12.92 7.14
N VAL A 52 14.21 -11.92 8.00
CA VAL A 52 15.20 -10.88 7.79
C VAL A 52 16.24 -10.95 8.89
N LYS A 53 17.43 -11.43 8.54
CA LYS A 53 18.56 -11.46 9.45
C LYS A 53 19.12 -10.06 9.64
N GLN A 54 19.02 -9.55 10.86
CA GLN A 54 19.55 -8.27 11.29
C GLN A 54 21.08 -8.34 11.47
N LEU A 55 21.73 -7.18 11.54
CA LEU A 55 23.18 -7.08 11.76
C LEU A 55 23.64 -7.65 13.11
N ASP A 56 22.75 -7.66 14.11
CA ASP A 56 23.00 -8.25 15.43
C ASP A 56 22.72 -9.76 15.48
N GLY A 57 22.34 -10.38 14.35
CA GLY A 57 22.03 -11.80 14.24
C GLY A 57 20.60 -12.18 14.63
N THR A 58 19.76 -11.23 15.07
CA THR A 58 18.33 -11.46 15.29
C THR A 58 17.56 -11.55 13.98
N TYR A 59 16.30 -12.01 14.03
CA TYR A 59 15.43 -12.09 12.86
C TYR A 59 14.21 -11.20 13.05
N ALA A 60 13.86 -10.44 12.01
CA ALA A 60 12.57 -9.79 11.90
C ALA A 60 11.67 -10.54 10.92
N SER A 61 10.41 -10.65 11.28
CA SER A 61 9.33 -11.23 10.48
C SER A 61 8.48 -10.17 9.78
N GLN A 62 8.61 -8.91 10.19
CA GLN A 62 7.80 -7.82 9.67
C GLN A 62 8.44 -7.13 8.47
N THR A 63 7.64 -6.82 7.45
CA THR A 63 8.01 -6.08 6.25
C THR A 63 7.00 -4.96 6.01
N ALA A 64 7.45 -3.70 5.95
CA ALA A 64 6.58 -2.64 5.42
C ALA A 64 6.47 -2.75 3.88
N VAL A 65 5.27 -2.55 3.35
CA VAL A 65 4.95 -2.56 1.92
C VAL A 65 4.19 -1.28 1.58
N ALA A 66 4.61 -0.60 0.52
CA ALA A 66 3.96 0.61 0.03
C ALA A 66 3.53 0.46 -1.42
N THR A 67 2.23 0.64 -1.68
CA THR A 67 1.66 0.70 -3.02
C THR A 67 1.43 2.15 -3.40
N TYR A 68 1.92 2.51 -4.59
CA TYR A 68 1.78 3.82 -5.20
C TYR A 68 0.83 3.72 -6.38
N PHE A 69 -0.10 4.65 -6.48
CA PHE A 69 -1.08 4.64 -7.55
C PHE A 69 -1.56 6.04 -7.89
N THR A 70 -1.93 6.21 -9.16
CA THR A 70 -2.63 7.39 -9.65
C THR A 70 -4.11 7.08 -9.73
N LEU A 71 -4.95 8.00 -9.26
CA LEU A 71 -6.38 7.84 -9.16
C LEU A 71 -7.08 9.13 -9.62
N VAL A 72 -8.10 8.99 -10.48
CA VAL A 72 -8.89 10.11 -11.01
C VAL A 72 -10.37 9.74 -10.93
N GLY A 73 -11.24 10.70 -10.65
CA GLY A 73 -12.69 10.50 -10.59
C GLY A 73 -13.27 10.58 -9.18
N GLY A 74 -14.56 10.29 -9.05
CA GLY A 74 -15.27 10.34 -7.77
C GLY A 74 -15.13 9.06 -6.97
N ILE A 75 -14.22 9.04 -5.98
CA ILE A 75 -13.92 7.85 -5.18
C ILE A 75 -14.64 7.91 -3.84
N LYS A 76 -15.28 6.80 -3.46
CA LYS A 76 -15.84 6.61 -2.12
C LYS A 76 -14.81 5.94 -1.22
N ASP A 77 -14.36 4.76 -1.65
CA ASP A 77 -13.40 3.94 -0.94
C ASP A 77 -12.66 3.03 -1.95
N LEU A 78 -11.60 2.40 -1.50
CA LEU A 78 -10.84 1.44 -2.27
C LEU A 78 -10.52 0.21 -1.44
N THR A 79 -10.57 -0.94 -2.09
CA THR A 79 -10.11 -2.21 -1.53
C THR A 79 -8.76 -2.54 -2.13
N VAL A 80 -7.73 -2.65 -1.28
CA VAL A 80 -6.40 -3.14 -1.67
C VAL A 80 -6.27 -4.60 -1.28
N GLN A 81 -5.65 -5.37 -2.18
CA GLN A 81 -5.38 -6.80 -2.04
C GLN A 81 -3.98 -7.12 -2.56
N LEU A 82 -3.33 -8.14 -2.00
CA LEU A 82 -2.13 -8.73 -2.59
C LEU A 82 -2.47 -9.98 -3.38
N LYS A 83 -1.82 -10.16 -4.54
CA LYS A 83 -2.00 -11.32 -5.41
C LYS A 83 -0.66 -11.96 -5.73
N GLY A 84 -0.64 -13.29 -5.68
CA GLY A 84 0.50 -14.07 -6.13
C GLY A 84 0.70 -13.95 -7.63
N SER A 85 1.95 -13.77 -8.04
CA SER A 85 2.32 -13.65 -9.45
C SER A 85 2.14 -14.94 -10.24
N THR A 86 2.34 -16.09 -9.60
CA THR A 86 2.38 -17.41 -10.24
C THR A 86 1.03 -18.13 -10.18
N THR A 87 0.36 -18.09 -9.03
CA THR A 87 -0.91 -18.82 -8.81
C THR A 87 -2.15 -17.96 -9.00
N SER A 88 -2.00 -16.64 -9.19
CA SER A 88 -3.11 -15.67 -9.19
C SER A 88 -4.00 -15.69 -7.94
N ALA A 89 -3.63 -16.45 -6.91
CA ALA A 89 -4.40 -16.54 -5.68
C ALA A 89 -4.33 -15.19 -4.95
N TYR A 90 -5.40 -14.91 -4.21
CA TYR A 90 -5.46 -13.75 -3.33
C TYR A 90 -4.84 -14.12 -1.99
N ASP A 91 -4.09 -13.19 -1.42
CA ASP A 91 -3.79 -13.26 0.00
C ASP A 91 -4.98 -12.70 0.77
N ASN A 92 -5.87 -13.59 1.24
CA ASN A 92 -7.09 -13.22 1.96
C ASN A 92 -6.78 -12.46 3.26
N ASN A 93 -5.55 -12.53 3.74
CA ASN A 93 -5.08 -11.82 4.93
C ASN A 93 -4.63 -10.38 4.64
N TYR A 94 -4.55 -10.01 3.36
CA TYR A 94 -4.13 -8.67 2.90
C TYR A 94 -5.24 -7.96 2.14
N VAL A 95 -6.47 -8.05 2.63
CA VAL A 95 -7.60 -7.31 2.09
C VAL A 95 -7.94 -6.17 3.04
N LYS A 96 -7.86 -4.93 2.57
CA LYS A 96 -8.29 -3.76 3.35
C LYS A 96 -9.08 -2.79 2.48
N THR A 97 -10.24 -2.38 3.00
CA THR A 97 -10.98 -1.24 2.47
C THR A 97 -10.60 0.01 3.22
N ILE A 98 -10.28 1.07 2.48
CA ILE A 98 -9.81 2.35 2.96
C ILE A 98 -10.70 3.43 2.35
N SER A 99 -11.22 4.33 3.16
CA SER A 99 -12.00 5.45 2.67
C SER A 99 -11.12 6.43 1.90
N ALA A 100 -11.69 7.15 0.93
CA ALA A 100 -10.95 8.17 0.19
C ALA A 100 -10.29 9.22 1.11
N SER A 101 -10.90 9.51 2.27
CA SER A 101 -10.38 10.43 3.28
C SER A 101 -9.15 9.92 4.04
N GLU A 102 -8.90 8.62 4.05
CA GLU A 102 -7.75 8.00 4.73
C GLU A 102 -6.52 7.86 3.81
N LEU A 103 -6.66 8.21 2.53
CA LEU A 103 -5.57 8.13 1.58
C LEU A 103 -4.51 9.20 1.83
N ALA A 104 -3.25 8.77 1.94
CA ALA A 104 -2.12 9.70 1.95
C ALA A 104 -1.85 10.20 0.53
N ALA A 105 -2.23 11.44 0.25
CA ALA A 105 -1.91 12.11 -1.01
C ALA A 105 -0.41 12.46 -1.08
N LEU A 106 0.23 12.11 -2.19
CA LEU A 106 1.56 12.56 -2.55
C LEU A 106 1.48 13.84 -3.39
N ASN A 107 0.54 13.87 -4.33
CA ASN A 107 0.20 14.99 -5.21
C ASN A 107 -1.32 14.96 -5.50
N THR A 108 -1.81 15.82 -6.41
CA THR A 108 -3.24 15.97 -6.73
C THR A 108 -3.96 14.66 -7.04
N ASN A 109 -3.33 13.72 -7.76
CA ASN A 109 -3.94 12.44 -8.15
C ASN A 109 -3.09 11.23 -7.75
N ASP A 110 -1.95 11.45 -7.09
CA ASP A 110 -1.01 10.39 -6.73
C ASP A 110 -1.11 10.11 -5.24
N TYR A 111 -1.21 8.84 -4.90
CA TYR A 111 -1.45 8.38 -3.54
C TYR A 111 -0.47 7.29 -3.16
N ARG A 112 -0.24 7.17 -1.86
CA ARG A 112 0.53 6.08 -1.24
C ARG A 112 -0.33 5.39 -0.20
N LEU A 113 -0.34 4.06 -0.25
CA LEU A 113 -0.81 3.23 0.85
C LEU A 113 0.35 2.41 1.39
N THR A 114 0.63 2.57 2.68
CA THR A 114 1.63 1.77 3.40
C THR A 114 0.95 0.83 4.39
N PHE A 115 1.41 -0.40 4.43
CA PHE A 115 0.96 -1.42 5.37
C PHE A 115 2.12 -2.31 5.80
N TYR A 116 2.01 -2.93 6.96
CA TYR A 116 2.97 -3.93 7.42
C TYR A 116 2.52 -5.33 7.05
N ALA A 117 3.47 -6.24 6.91
CA ALA A 117 3.26 -7.66 6.68
C ALA A 117 4.07 -8.43 7.72
N ASP A 118 3.47 -9.33 8.53
CA ASP A 118 4.16 -10.02 9.63
C ASP A 118 4.21 -11.55 9.46
N SER A 119 5.39 -12.08 9.14
CA SER A 119 5.58 -13.51 8.92
C SER A 119 5.49 -14.41 10.17
N SER A 120 5.38 -13.85 11.37
CA SER A 120 5.34 -14.57 12.64
C SER A 120 3.94 -14.82 13.21
N ALA A 121 2.90 -14.23 12.60
CA ALA A 121 1.53 -14.34 13.11
C ALA A 121 0.96 -15.76 12.90
N PRO A 122 0.37 -16.41 13.93
CA PRO A 122 -0.23 -17.74 13.80
C PRO A 122 -1.54 -17.69 13.00
N GLY A 123 -1.59 -18.40 11.87
CA GLY A 123 -2.77 -18.56 11.01
C GLY A 123 -2.46 -18.37 9.52
N GLU A 124 -2.90 -19.35 8.72
CA GLU A 124 -3.02 -19.41 7.24
C GLU A 124 -1.80 -18.98 6.40
N SER A 125 -1.27 -19.93 5.64
CA SER A 125 -0.25 -19.78 4.60
C SER A 125 -0.62 -18.75 3.52
N GLY A 126 -0.25 -17.49 3.73
CA GLY A 126 -0.28 -16.41 2.73
C GLY A 126 1.02 -16.32 1.92
N PHE A 127 1.10 -15.39 0.96
CA PHE A 127 2.36 -15.09 0.28
C PHE A 127 3.32 -14.32 1.18
N LEU A 128 2.78 -13.67 2.21
CA LEU A 128 3.44 -13.12 3.38
C LEU A 128 2.46 -13.38 4.55
N PRO A 129 2.87 -13.85 5.73
CA PRO A 129 1.94 -13.96 6.87
C PRO A 129 1.57 -12.55 7.42
N GLN A 130 0.47 -12.41 8.14
CA GLN A 130 -0.63 -11.43 7.94
C GLN A 130 -0.50 -9.96 8.43
N GLY A 131 -1.27 -9.04 7.80
CA GLY A 131 -2.00 -7.95 8.47
C GLY A 131 -1.72 -6.49 8.06
N ILE A 132 -2.63 -5.83 7.33
CA ILE A 132 -2.56 -4.37 7.02
C ILE A 132 -2.76 -3.52 8.29
N VAL A 133 -1.67 -3.15 8.95
CA VAL A 133 -1.65 -2.05 9.91
C VAL A 133 -1.38 -0.75 9.13
N VAL A 134 -2.42 0.05 8.89
CA VAL A 134 -2.27 1.42 8.38
C VAL A 134 -1.71 2.28 9.52
N LYS A 135 -0.41 2.16 9.77
CA LYS A 135 0.34 3.11 10.60
C LYS A 135 1.23 3.89 9.64
N PRO A 136 0.98 5.19 9.41
CA PRO A 136 1.84 6.03 8.59
C PRO A 136 3.10 6.39 9.39
N ILE A 137 3.90 5.39 9.75
CA ILE A 137 5.24 5.61 10.24
C ILE A 137 6.15 5.42 9.03
N ALA A 138 6.78 6.52 8.62
CA ALA A 138 7.86 6.49 7.65
C ALA A 138 8.92 5.49 8.12
N THR A 139 9.12 4.40 7.37
CA THR A 139 10.15 3.40 7.64
C THR A 139 11.29 3.61 6.66
N LYS A 140 12.54 3.61 7.13
CA LYS A 140 13.69 3.65 6.21
C LYS A 140 13.76 2.37 5.40
N VAL A 141 13.99 2.49 4.11
CA VAL A 141 14.33 1.34 3.27
C VAL A 141 15.71 0.85 3.67
N LYS A 142 15.86 -0.46 3.81
CA LYS A 142 17.08 -1.16 4.19
C LYS A 142 17.66 -1.88 2.98
N LEU A 143 18.98 -1.84 2.88
CA LEU A 143 19.74 -2.59 1.90
C LEU A 143 19.88 -4.04 2.38
N VAL A 144 19.55 -5.00 1.53
CA VAL A 144 19.66 -6.43 1.82
C VAL A 144 20.44 -7.18 0.74
N THR A 145 21.02 -8.31 1.12
CA THR A 145 21.44 -9.35 0.18
C THR A 145 20.45 -10.51 0.21
N VAL A 146 20.17 -11.06 -0.97
CA VAL A 146 19.29 -12.20 -1.19
C VAL A 146 20.04 -13.28 -1.96
N ASN A 147 19.71 -14.54 -1.71
CA ASN A 147 20.17 -15.65 -2.52
C ASN A 147 19.07 -16.03 -3.50
N GLN A 148 19.39 -16.13 -4.80
CA GLN A 148 18.40 -16.49 -5.81
C GLN A 148 17.83 -17.90 -5.63
N ALA A 149 18.60 -18.82 -5.03
CA ALA A 149 18.11 -20.15 -4.67
C ALA A 149 16.99 -20.13 -3.60
N ASP A 150 16.92 -19.05 -2.81
CA ASP A 150 15.93 -18.87 -1.73
C ASP A 150 14.64 -18.20 -2.21
N ARG A 151 14.50 -17.96 -3.52
CA ARG A 151 13.32 -17.32 -4.09
C ARG A 151 12.13 -18.28 -4.07
N VAL A 152 11.07 -17.89 -3.36
CA VAL A 152 9.84 -18.69 -3.21
C VAL A 152 8.67 -18.16 -4.02
N GLY A 153 8.77 -16.94 -4.56
CA GLY A 153 7.72 -16.42 -5.42
C GLY A 153 7.85 -14.94 -5.74
N SER A 154 6.70 -14.35 -6.02
CA SER A 154 6.53 -12.90 -6.12
C SER A 154 5.06 -12.54 -6.00
N PHE A 155 4.77 -11.30 -5.62
CA PHE A 155 3.42 -10.77 -5.54
C PHE A 155 3.32 -9.40 -6.20
N TYR A 156 2.08 -8.95 -6.40
CA TYR A 156 1.74 -7.60 -6.82
C TYR A 156 0.50 -7.11 -6.08
N THR A 157 0.29 -5.80 -6.07
CA THR A 157 -0.91 -5.20 -5.49
C THR A 157 -2.03 -5.13 -6.51
N PHE A 158 -3.22 -5.52 -6.08
CA PHE A 158 -4.47 -5.39 -6.82
C PHE A 158 -5.39 -4.42 -6.08
N VAL A 159 -5.86 -3.38 -6.76
CA VAL A 159 -6.74 -2.37 -6.16
C VAL A 159 -8.07 -2.33 -6.89
N THR A 160 -9.16 -2.34 -6.12
CA THR A 160 -10.52 -2.09 -6.61
C THR A 160 -11.01 -0.79 -6.01
N VAL A 161 -11.43 0.14 -6.85
CA VAL A 161 -11.97 1.44 -6.49
C VAL A 161 -13.48 1.34 -6.53
N ASN A 162 -14.13 1.66 -5.41
CA ASN A 162 -15.57 1.83 -5.35
C ASN A 162 -15.88 3.32 -5.52
N THR A 163 -16.59 3.65 -6.59
CA THR A 163 -16.93 5.02 -6.93
C THR A 163 -18.11 5.53 -6.11
N SER A 164 -18.24 6.85 -6.05
CA SER A 164 -19.39 7.52 -5.41
C SER A 164 -20.75 7.14 -6.01
N THR A 165 -20.78 6.63 -7.25
CA THR A 165 -21.99 6.14 -7.93
C THR A 165 -22.24 4.64 -7.74
N GLY A 166 -21.42 3.95 -6.95
CA GLY A 166 -21.56 2.51 -6.67
C GLY A 166 -21.00 1.59 -7.77
N ARG A 167 -20.26 2.13 -8.75
CA ARG A 167 -19.50 1.32 -9.72
C ARG A 167 -18.14 0.92 -9.16
N ASN A 168 -17.65 -0.24 -9.60
CA ASN A 168 -16.32 -0.73 -9.22
C ASN A 168 -15.36 -0.67 -10.41
N VAL A 169 -14.22 -0.01 -10.21
CA VAL A 169 -13.14 0.10 -11.19
C VAL A 169 -11.92 -0.64 -10.65
N LYS A 170 -11.40 -1.59 -11.41
CA LYS A 170 -10.19 -2.32 -11.02
C LYS A 170 -8.97 -1.64 -11.62
N ALA A 171 -7.86 -1.63 -10.88
CA ALA A 171 -6.58 -1.23 -11.44
C ALA A 171 -6.33 -2.04 -12.72
N ASP A 172 -6.14 -1.34 -13.84
CA ASP A 172 -6.03 -1.99 -15.14
C ASP A 172 -4.80 -2.90 -15.15
N THR A 173 -5.04 -4.19 -15.36
CA THR A 173 -4.01 -5.22 -15.47
C THR A 173 -3.68 -5.53 -16.94
N SER A 174 -4.33 -4.86 -17.89
CA SER A 174 -4.29 -5.18 -19.31
C SER A 174 -3.23 -4.32 -20.00
N GLY A 175 -2.17 -4.93 -20.52
CA GLY A 175 -1.16 -4.24 -21.34
C GLY A 175 -0.10 -3.41 -20.60
N ILE A 176 -0.16 -3.32 -19.26
CA ILE A 176 0.85 -2.65 -18.43
C ILE A 176 1.56 -3.67 -17.53
N VAL A 177 2.89 -3.55 -17.41
CA VAL A 177 3.69 -4.33 -16.46
C VAL A 177 3.35 -3.85 -15.04
N ILE A 178 2.54 -4.63 -14.32
CA ILE A 178 2.26 -4.38 -12.91
C ILE A 178 3.58 -4.57 -12.14
N PRO A 179 3.99 -3.59 -11.29
CA PRO A 179 5.13 -3.75 -10.42
C PRO A 179 5.00 -5.01 -9.55
N ARG A 180 6.03 -5.86 -9.58
CA ARG A 180 6.08 -7.11 -8.82
C ARG A 180 7.26 -7.08 -7.86
N VAL A 181 7.05 -7.64 -6.69
CA VAL A 181 8.08 -7.82 -5.66
C VAL A 181 8.40 -9.29 -5.57
N GLY A 182 9.68 -9.65 -5.66
CA GLY A 182 10.15 -11.01 -5.42
C GLY A 182 10.10 -11.36 -3.94
N THR A 183 9.67 -12.59 -3.62
CA THR A 183 9.64 -13.10 -2.24
C THR A 183 10.73 -14.15 -2.07
N TYR A 184 11.50 -14.04 -0.98
CA TYR A 184 12.59 -14.94 -0.62
C TYR A 184 12.38 -15.48 0.79
N THR A 185 12.88 -16.69 1.08
CA THR A 185 12.80 -17.24 2.46
C THR A 185 13.62 -16.43 3.45
N THR A 186 14.79 -15.94 3.03
CA THR A 186 15.73 -15.23 3.89
C THR A 186 16.39 -14.05 3.17
N CYS A 187 16.51 -12.93 3.88
CA CYS A 187 17.29 -11.77 3.47
C CYS A 187 18.27 -11.37 4.58
N ASN A 188 19.45 -10.87 4.20
CA ASN A 188 20.46 -10.42 5.16
C ASN A 188 20.66 -8.91 5.06
N ILE A 189 20.36 -8.17 6.12
CA ILE A 189 20.56 -6.71 6.16
C ILE A 189 22.03 -6.37 6.00
N GLN A 190 22.29 -5.38 5.16
CA GLN A 190 23.60 -4.76 4.97
C GLN A 190 23.67 -3.37 5.62
N GLY A 191 22.52 -2.69 5.75
CA GLY A 191 22.41 -1.39 6.41
C GLY A 191 21.16 -0.63 5.99
N ASP A 192 21.02 0.60 6.48
CA ASP A 192 19.96 1.52 6.08
C ASP A 192 20.32 2.25 4.76
N THR A 193 19.30 2.62 4.00
CA THR A 193 19.42 3.57 2.89
C THR A 193 18.97 4.97 3.33
N THR A 194 19.14 5.97 2.44
CA THR A 194 18.56 7.31 2.62
C THR A 194 17.09 7.38 2.19
N GLU A 195 16.56 6.31 1.57
CA GLU A 195 15.18 6.27 1.09
C GLU A 195 14.21 5.96 2.23
N THR A 196 13.06 6.62 2.20
CA THR A 196 11.97 6.41 3.17
C THR A 196 10.75 5.89 2.43
N LEU A 197 10.12 4.87 3.01
CA LEU A 197 8.93 4.23 2.49
C LEU A 197 7.67 5.06 2.76
#